data_AF-A0AAU3AZL4-F1
#
_entry.id   AF-A0AAU3AZL4-F1
#
_cell.length_a   1.000
_cell.length_b   1.000
_cell.length_c   1.000
_cell.angle_alpha   90.00
_cell.angle_beta   90.00
_cell.angle_gamma   90.00
#
_symmetry.space_group_name_H-M   'P 1'
#
loop_
_entity.id
_entity.type
_entity.pdbx_description
1 polymer ?
#
loop_
_entity_poly.entity_id
_entity_poly.type
_entity_poly.pdbx_seq_one_letter_code
_entity_poly.pdbx_strand_id
1 'polypeptide(L)'
;MTPTLPYEAPTSDSVLLSFDGRVLEVFGYVDAARYHIWEEPRLAFKSGRFRRLTITVKSGRQHTMPYDAHLLPGLQGLADLLARSVSEKRQP
;
A
#
# COMPACT_ATOMS: atom_id res chain seq x y z
N MET A 1 23.43 -11.61 1.01
CA MET A 1 22.25 -11.03 0.34
C MET A 1 22.03 -9.66 0.96
N THR A 2 22.11 -8.58 0.18
CA THR A 2 21.79 -7.24 0.67
C THR A 2 20.29 -7.18 0.89
N PRO A 3 19.79 -6.80 2.09
CA PRO A 3 18.35 -6.62 2.27
C PRO A 3 17.87 -5.53 1.31
N THR A 4 16.90 -5.87 0.47
CA THR A 4 16.19 -4.87 -0.33
C THR A 4 15.46 -3.93 0.62
N LEU A 5 15.75 -2.64 0.55
CA LEU A 5 15.04 -1.65 1.35
C LEU A 5 13.57 -1.64 0.93
N PRO A 6 12.62 -1.61 1.88
CA PRO A 6 11.21 -1.56 1.53
C PRO A 6 10.86 -0.26 0.82
N TYR A 7 9.86 -0.31 -0.06
CA TYR A 7 9.28 0.88 -0.64
C TYR A 7 8.25 1.47 0.30
N GLU A 8 8.47 2.71 0.70
CA GLU A 8 7.64 3.42 1.67
C GLU A 8 6.84 4.53 0.98
N ALA A 9 5.54 4.61 1.30
CA ALA A 9 4.64 5.63 0.79
C ALA A 9 3.68 6.11 1.89
N PRO A 10 3.84 7.32 2.42
CA PRO A 10 2.88 7.89 3.36
C PRO A 10 1.56 8.19 2.65
N THR A 11 0.44 7.93 3.33
CA THR A 11 -0.88 8.42 2.87
C THR A 11 -1.17 9.80 3.42
N SER A 12 -0.65 10.10 4.62
CA SER A 12 -0.72 11.38 5.33
C SER A 12 0.38 11.41 6.39
N ASP A 13 0.47 12.49 7.16
CA ASP A 13 1.42 12.61 8.29
C ASP A 13 1.26 11.56 9.40
N SER A 14 0.18 10.78 9.36
CA SER A 14 -0.24 9.86 10.42
C SER A 14 -0.38 8.41 9.98
N VAL A 15 -0.13 8.10 8.71
CA VAL A 15 -0.25 6.75 8.15
C VAL A 15 0.82 6.52 7.09
N LEU A 16 1.58 5.45 7.27
CA LEU A 16 2.62 5.00 6.34
C LEU A 16 2.27 3.62 5.79
N LEU A 17 2.48 3.43 4.49
CA LEU A 17 2.47 2.12 3.85
C LEU A 17 3.91 1.71 3.53
N SER A 18 4.28 0.49 3.87
CA SER A 18 5.59 -0.08 3.53
C SER A 18 5.42 -1.40 2.80
N PHE A 19 6.23 -1.64 1.79
CA PHE A 19 6.21 -2.88 1.03
C PHE A 19 7.62 -3.43 0.82
N ASP A 20 7.85 -4.63 1.33
CA ASP A 20 9.15 -5.33 1.27
C ASP A 20 9.32 -6.22 0.02
N GLY A 21 8.36 -6.19 -0.90
CA GLY A 21 8.28 -7.10 -2.06
C GLY A 21 7.35 -8.30 -1.87
N ARG A 22 6.88 -8.55 -0.65
CA ARG A 22 6.00 -9.68 -0.33
C ARG A 22 4.79 -9.29 0.51
N VAL A 23 4.96 -8.43 1.50
CA VAL A 23 3.96 -8.02 2.49
C VAL A 23 3.81 -6.51 2.45
N LEU A 24 2.56 -6.05 2.37
CA LEU A 24 2.20 -4.65 2.57
C LEU A 24 1.91 -4.44 4.05
N GLU A 25 2.67 -3.57 4.68
CA GLU A 25 2.52 -3.19 6.08
C GLU A 25 1.87 -1.81 6.17
N VAL A 26 0.94 -1.65 7.11
CA VAL A 26 0.25 -0.37 7.37
C VAL A 26 0.60 0.10 8.77
N PHE A 27 1.24 1.25 8.87
CA PHE A 27 1.62 1.88 10.14
C PHE A 27 0.68 3.04 10.44
N GLY A 28 0.45 3.27 11.73
CA GLY A 28 -0.23 4.46 12.23
C GLY A 28 0.73 5.36 12.98
N TYR A 29 0.33 6.60 13.22
CA TYR A 29 1.10 7.63 13.92
C TYR A 29 1.80 7.16 15.22
N VAL A 30 1.19 6.26 15.98
CA VAL A 30 1.74 5.72 17.25
C VAL A 30 1.92 4.20 17.23
N ASP A 31 1.67 3.57 16.08
CA ASP A 31 1.58 2.12 15.99
C ASP A 31 2.66 1.58 15.05
N ALA A 32 3.54 0.75 15.61
CA ALA A 32 4.63 0.10 14.92
C ALA A 32 4.16 -0.90 13.85
N ALA A 33 2.88 -1.31 13.81
CA ALA A 33 2.20 -1.85 12.63
C ALA A 33 0.72 -2.10 12.96
N ARG A 34 -0.18 -1.30 12.37
CA ARG A 34 -1.64 -1.50 12.54
C ARG A 34 -2.08 -2.86 12.02
N TYR A 35 -1.54 -3.29 10.88
CA TYR A 35 -1.75 -4.62 10.32
C TYR A 35 -0.81 -4.91 9.14
N HIS A 36 -0.58 -6.20 8.89
CA HIS A 36 0.18 -6.73 7.74
C HIS A 36 -0.75 -7.41 6.74
N ILE A 37 -0.49 -7.22 5.45
CA ILE A 37 -1.28 -7.77 4.35
C ILE A 37 -0.37 -8.54 3.39
N TRP A 38 -0.55 -9.85 3.35
CA TRP A 38 0.17 -10.75 2.43
C TRP A 38 -0.68 -11.18 1.22
N GLU A 39 -2.00 -10.95 1.26
CA GLU A 39 -3.02 -11.45 0.33
C GLU A 39 -3.09 -10.67 -1.01
N GLU A 40 -1.93 -10.41 -1.65
CA GLU A 40 -1.85 -9.74 -2.96
C GLU A 40 -2.69 -8.44 -3.03
N PRO A 41 -2.44 -7.45 -2.16
CA PRO A 41 -3.29 -6.28 -2.07
C PRO A 41 -3.24 -5.44 -3.35
N ARG A 42 -4.38 -4.83 -3.68
CA ARG A 42 -4.52 -3.85 -4.76
C ARG A 42 -4.95 -2.51 -4.19
N LEU A 43 -4.34 -1.45 -4.70
CA LEU A 43 -4.67 -0.08 -4.34
C LEU A 43 -5.60 0.53 -5.38
N ALA A 44 -6.63 1.23 -4.91
CA ALA A 44 -7.52 2.04 -5.72
C ALA A 44 -7.65 3.44 -5.11
N PHE A 45 -7.69 4.45 -5.97
CA PHE A 45 -7.71 5.86 -5.56
C PHE A 45 -9.02 6.51 -5.98
N LYS A 46 -9.71 7.11 -5.02
CA LYS A 46 -10.83 8.01 -5.27
C LYS A 46 -10.37 9.44 -5.09
N SER A 47 -10.56 10.26 -6.12
CA SER A 47 -10.33 11.70 -6.09
C SER A 47 -11.62 12.46 -5.74
N GLY A 48 -11.52 13.77 -5.51
CA GLY A 48 -12.64 14.66 -5.20
C GLY A 48 -12.60 15.23 -3.79
N ARG A 49 -13.76 15.68 -3.28
CA ARG A 49 -13.90 16.35 -1.97
C ARG A 49 -13.35 15.51 -0.81
N PHE A 50 -13.48 14.19 -0.89
CA PHE A 50 -12.92 13.24 0.07
C PHE A 50 -12.03 12.25 -0.66
N ARG A 51 -10.73 12.54 -0.69
CA ARG A 51 -9.71 11.68 -1.26
C ARG A 51 -9.60 10.42 -0.42
N ARG A 52 -9.69 9.25 -1.05
CA ARG A 52 -9.61 7.95 -0.36
C ARG A 52 -8.75 6.97 -1.13
N LEU A 53 -7.89 6.30 -0.38
CA LEU A 53 -7.16 5.11 -0.81
C LEU A 53 -7.91 3.89 -0.28
N THR A 54 -8.23 2.95 -1.17
CA THR A 54 -8.82 1.67 -0.82
C THR A 54 -7.82 0.56 -1.13
N ILE A 55 -7.48 -0.22 -0.11
CA ILE A 55 -6.74 -1.48 -0.24
C ILE A 55 -7.77 -2.60 -0.34
N THR A 56 -7.77 -3.34 -1.43
CA THR A 56 -8.60 -4.55 -1.60
C THR A 56 -7.69 -5.77 -1.58
N VAL A 57 -7.99 -6.75 -0.72
CA VAL A 57 -7.27 -8.02 -0.66
C VAL A 57 -8.02 -9.12 -1.42
N LYS A 58 -7.36 -10.26 -1.67
CA LYS A 58 -7.92 -11.39 -2.42
C LYS A 58 -9.26 -11.90 -1.88
N SER A 59 -9.44 -11.90 -0.56
CA SER A 59 -10.71 -12.27 0.09
C SER A 59 -11.86 -11.27 -0.14
N GLY A 60 -11.61 -10.15 -0.83
CA GLY A 60 -12.59 -9.09 -1.07
C GLY A 60 -12.72 -8.09 0.08
N ARG A 61 -12.04 -8.32 1.22
CA ARG A 61 -11.99 -7.36 2.32
C ARG A 61 -11.34 -6.05 1.84
N GLN A 62 -11.89 -4.94 2.31
CA GLN A 62 -11.44 -3.61 1.96
C GLN A 62 -11.00 -2.82 3.19
N HIS A 63 -9.86 -2.14 3.08
CA HIS A 63 -9.39 -1.16 4.04
C HIS A 63 -9.35 0.20 3.35
N THR A 64 -9.93 1.21 3.96
CA THR A 64 -9.98 2.53 3.33
C THR A 64 -9.49 3.61 4.27
N MET A 65 -8.64 4.49 3.77
CA MET A 65 -8.05 5.61 4.51
C MET A 65 -8.03 6.89 3.65
N PRO A 66 -8.01 8.09 4.26
CA PRO A 66 -7.76 9.31 3.53
C PRO A 66 -6.32 9.33 2.96
N TYR A 67 -6.10 10.15 1.94
CA TYR A 67 -4.74 10.50 1.52
C TYR A 67 -4.61 11.98 1.16
N ASP A 68 -3.42 12.54 1.39
CA ASP A 68 -3.08 13.90 1.01
C ASP A 68 -2.71 13.98 -0.46
N ALA A 69 -3.24 15.00 -1.15
CA ALA A 69 -3.16 15.10 -2.60
C ALA A 69 -1.72 15.09 -3.13
N HIS A 70 -0.80 15.72 -2.41
CA HIS A 70 0.61 15.85 -2.79
C HIS A 70 1.39 14.54 -2.64
N LEU A 71 0.86 13.55 -1.91
CA LEU A 71 1.46 12.22 -1.72
C LEU A 71 1.01 11.18 -2.76
N LEU A 72 0.03 11.52 -3.60
CA LEU A 72 -0.52 10.62 -4.61
C LEU A 72 0.54 9.98 -5.52
N PRO A 73 1.57 10.68 -6.02
CA PRO A 73 2.59 10.06 -6.88
C PRO A 73 3.33 8.90 -6.20
N GLY A 74 3.69 9.05 -4.91
CA GLY A 74 4.36 8.00 -4.14
C GLY A 74 3.46 6.77 -3.95
N LEU A 75 2.18 6.99 -3.67
CA LEU A 75 1.18 5.93 -3.53
C LEU A 75 0.90 5.19 -4.85
N GLN A 76 0.93 5.91 -5.98
CA GLN A 76 0.83 5.29 -7.31
C GLN A 76 2.05 4.42 -7.60
N GLY A 77 3.26 4.87 -7.26
CA GLY A 77 4.47 4.05 -7.36
C GLY A 77 4.38 2.75 -6.53
N LEU A 78 3.84 2.83 -5.31
CA LEU A 78 3.58 1.65 -4.49
C LEU A 78 2.55 0.72 -5.16
N ALA A 79 1.47 1.26 -5.72
CA ALA A 79 0.45 0.48 -6.42
C ALA A 79 1.03 -0.30 -7.61
N ASP A 80 1.94 0.34 -8.37
CA ASP A 80 2.63 -0.30 -9.49
C ASP A 80 3.54 -1.43 -9.03
N LEU A 81 4.27 -1.26 -7.93
CA LEU A 81 5.11 -2.31 -7.34
C LEU A 81 4.27 -3.51 -6.88
N LEU A 82 3.14 -3.26 -6.22
CA LEU A 82 2.20 -4.30 -5.81
C LEU A 82 1.70 -5.08 -7.04
N ALA A 83 1.29 -4.39 -8.11
CA ALA A 83 0.82 -5.03 -9.33
C ALA A 83 1.89 -5.89 -10.02
N ARG A 84 3.15 -5.45 -10.01
CA ARG A 84 4.30 -6.22 -10.53
C ARG A 84 4.57 -7.47 -9.71
N SER A 85 4.58 -7.37 -8.37
CA SER A 85 4.80 -8.52 -7.49
C SER A 85 3.77 -9.64 -7.66
N VAL A 86 2.52 -9.29 -8.00
CA VAL A 86 1.46 -10.26 -8.31
C VAL A 86 1.70 -10.92 -9.67
N SER A 87 2.22 -10.17 -10.64
CA SER A 87 2.49 -10.67 -11.99
C SER A 87 3.68 -11.64 -11.98
N GLU A 88 4.75 -11.32 -11.26
CA GLU A 88 5.94 -12.18 -11.10
C GLU A 88 5.59 -13.52 -10.43
N LYS A 89 4.68 -13.53 -9.43
CA LYS A 89 4.20 -14.77 -8.80
C LYS A 89 3.38 -15.67 -9.73
N ARG A 90 2.87 -15.15 -10.86
CA ARG A 90 2.02 -15.87 -11.80
C ARG A 90 2.78 -16.40 -13.02
N GLN A 91 4.05 -16.01 -13.22
CA GLN A 91 4.89 -16.60 -14.25
C GLN A 91 5.50 -17.92 -13.74
N PRO A 92 5.34 -19.04 -14.47
CA PRO A 92 5.83 -20.37 -14.09
C PRO A 92 7.35 -20.51 -14.24
#